data_AF-A0A151P6H4-F1
#
_entry.id   AF-A0A151P6H4-F1
#
_cell.length_a   1.000
_cell.length_b   1.000
_cell.length_c   1.000
_cell.angle_alpha   90.00
_cell.angle_beta   90.00
_cell.angle_gamma   90.00
#
_symmetry.space_group_name_H-M   'P 1'
#
loop_
_entity.id
_entity.type
_entity.pdbx_description
1 polymer ?
#
loop_
_entity_poly.entity_id
_entity_poly.type
_entity_poly.pdbx_seq_one_letter_code
_entity_poly.pdbx_strand_id
1 'polypeptide(L)'
;MDSKAAYNSLVKGIDSFNFTEDCQPCELLITGDKAFPVVVSDNGQVLIAASQYGKGRLVVISHEGYLGNPRFSQFLQNAVNWLRSSPGVLIGVHNSLDPLSELLLQAGTKVQAGVELSDSFGVYCTDAYDYTQAEALVPFVKRGGGLLIGGQAWHWASQHGVDKVLFKFPGNQVTSVAGVYFTGNMGELGTFSVFQEMPKTPLITQHGLNVKKDLEDLLNGVVEFDIRNSSVPSPLLVHGSLAFPIGFDSYSHQSLLAAAHYGWGRIVVIPHESYMKLPEMRAFILNAIYWLDAGKGGLVGIGDDLQDLFAALNQKTIPCKLTDLTDNLSVYCCTAYSAREAEKIHEFVAEGGGLLIGGQAWVWASRNSDQVTTSGYPGNKILHKFGLGILGKYVMASKYSAVQPDNISSYYHFRQALFWFQQHLQKKQALIPPYSSWLKELLQDSTAFLKISAQDNPSVSSIHKSLAELITATSLPDVSKENPIKTNSVEAVLISLATVLYNTLPEFQTLVHVPSQNLPAMPVSPPVTIQLNGSNEDCYIHMSFKFTELCWLDACWLPSHGAFGVSDRHDRCAVHQNQRLLGTHT
;
A
#
# COMPACT_ATOMS: atom_id res chain seq x y z
N MET A 1 -12.34 -12.56 -0.75
CA MET A 1 -13.70 -11.99 -0.68
C MET A 1 -13.88 -11.07 -1.87
N ASP A 2 -14.99 -11.20 -2.60
CA ASP A 2 -15.41 -10.22 -3.60
C ASP A 2 -15.97 -8.98 -2.87
N SER A 3 -15.22 -7.89 -2.87
CA SER A 3 -15.60 -6.66 -2.17
C SER A 3 -16.80 -5.95 -2.81
N LYS A 4 -17.01 -6.09 -4.13
CA LYS A 4 -18.15 -5.48 -4.83
C LYS A 4 -19.45 -6.20 -4.45
N ALA A 5 -19.43 -7.53 -4.46
CA ALA A 5 -20.57 -8.32 -4.00
C ALA A 5 -20.85 -8.09 -2.50
N ALA A 6 -19.81 -7.96 -1.68
CA ALA A 6 -19.95 -7.62 -0.26
C ALA A 6 -20.58 -6.23 -0.07
N TYR A 7 -20.07 -5.20 -0.74
CA TYR A 7 -20.63 -3.85 -0.73
C TYR A 7 -22.12 -3.86 -1.11
N ASN A 8 -22.48 -4.48 -2.24
CA ASN A 8 -23.86 -4.58 -2.70
C ASN A 8 -24.78 -5.28 -1.69
N SER A 9 -24.25 -6.27 -0.96
CA SER A 9 -25.00 -6.95 0.10
C SER A 9 -25.24 -6.04 1.31
N LEU A 10 -24.23 -5.25 1.69
CA LEU A 10 -24.28 -4.34 2.83
C LEU A 10 -25.26 -3.17 2.59
N VAL A 11 -25.26 -2.60 1.38
CA VAL A 11 -26.09 -1.42 1.06
C VAL A 11 -27.45 -1.76 0.44
N LYS A 12 -27.82 -3.04 0.39
CA LYS A 12 -29.05 -3.50 -0.26
C LYS A 12 -30.30 -2.84 0.35
N GLY A 13 -31.09 -2.16 -0.50
CA GLY A 13 -32.35 -1.52 -0.09
C GLY A 13 -32.15 -0.25 0.74
N ILE A 14 -30.98 0.37 0.64
CA ILE A 14 -30.64 1.62 1.32
C ILE A 14 -30.35 2.68 0.26
N ASP A 15 -31.06 3.80 0.34
CA ASP A 15 -30.85 4.92 -0.59
C ASP A 15 -29.82 5.92 -0.05
N SER A 16 -29.80 6.13 1.27
CA SER A 16 -28.86 7.04 1.93
C SER A 16 -28.64 6.66 3.39
N PHE A 17 -27.52 7.14 3.94
CA PHE A 17 -27.17 7.03 5.35
C PHE A 17 -27.22 8.39 6.01
N ASN A 18 -27.89 8.48 7.16
CA ASN A 18 -28.13 9.74 7.86
C ASN A 18 -27.30 9.83 9.14
N PHE A 19 -26.21 10.59 9.08
CA PHE A 19 -25.31 10.92 10.18
C PHE A 19 -25.66 12.31 10.75
N THR A 20 -26.75 12.44 11.51
CA THR A 20 -27.16 13.71 12.16
C THR A 20 -26.54 13.94 13.54
N GLU A 21 -26.67 15.17 14.03
CA GLU A 21 -25.96 15.78 15.18
C GLU A 21 -25.89 14.98 16.48
N ASP A 22 -26.86 14.11 16.78
CA ASP A 22 -26.91 13.38 18.05
C ASP A 22 -25.77 12.36 18.25
N CYS A 23 -25.06 12.00 17.18
CA CYS A 23 -23.93 11.08 17.19
C CYS A 23 -22.87 11.58 16.22
N GLN A 24 -21.84 12.27 16.71
CA GLN A 24 -20.75 12.78 15.88
C GLN A 24 -19.79 11.63 15.51
N PRO A 25 -19.72 11.14 14.26
CA PRO A 25 -18.81 10.06 13.89
C PRO A 25 -17.34 10.49 13.98
N CYS A 26 -16.42 9.54 14.00
CA CYS A 26 -15.03 9.77 13.60
C CYS A 26 -14.77 9.40 12.13
N GLU A 27 -13.61 9.79 11.58
CA GLU A 27 -13.12 9.25 10.31
C GLU A 27 -12.44 7.89 10.52
N LEU A 28 -12.66 6.95 9.60
CA LEU A 28 -11.97 5.66 9.57
C LEU A 28 -10.81 5.69 8.57
N LEU A 29 -9.67 5.14 8.97
CA LEU A 29 -8.52 4.90 8.09
C LEU A 29 -8.56 3.45 7.56
N ILE A 30 -8.46 3.31 6.24
CA ILE A 30 -8.36 2.01 5.55
C ILE A 30 -6.93 1.80 5.05
N THR A 31 -6.34 0.65 5.41
CA THR A 31 -5.01 0.21 4.97
C THR A 31 -4.98 -1.22 4.45
N GLY A 32 -5.98 -2.04 4.82
CA GLY A 32 -6.01 -3.46 4.50
C GLY A 32 -6.24 -3.74 3.02
N ASP A 33 -5.62 -4.81 2.53
CA ASP A 33 -5.82 -5.35 1.18
C ASP A 33 -7.21 -5.95 0.99
N LYS A 34 -7.92 -6.31 2.07
CA LYS A 34 -9.32 -6.77 2.03
C LYS A 34 -10.32 -5.74 2.54
N ALA A 35 -9.84 -4.60 3.03
CA ALA A 35 -10.68 -3.55 3.58
C ALA A 35 -11.24 -2.67 2.46
N PHE A 36 -12.50 -2.26 2.59
CA PHE A 36 -13.17 -1.39 1.64
C PHE A 36 -14.16 -0.46 2.35
N PRO A 37 -14.35 0.77 1.84
CA PRO A 37 -15.34 1.69 2.39
C PRO A 37 -16.75 1.25 1.99
N VAL A 38 -17.69 1.42 2.91
CA VAL A 38 -19.13 1.25 2.69
C VAL A 38 -19.81 2.61 2.59
N VAL A 39 -19.41 3.56 3.43
CA VAL A 39 -19.90 4.94 3.38
C VAL A 39 -18.72 5.89 3.38
N VAL A 40 -18.71 6.81 2.42
CA VAL A 40 -17.74 7.91 2.31
C VAL A 40 -18.53 9.21 2.24
N SER A 41 -18.13 10.19 3.04
CA SER A 41 -18.74 11.51 3.07
C SER A 41 -18.38 12.34 1.84
N ASP A 42 -19.02 13.50 1.66
CA ASP A 42 -18.74 14.40 0.53
C ASP A 42 -17.31 14.96 0.59
N ASN A 43 -16.75 15.13 1.79
CA ASN A 43 -15.34 15.48 2.00
C ASN A 43 -14.37 14.30 1.82
N GLY A 44 -14.85 13.12 1.44
CA GLY A 44 -14.02 11.94 1.24
C GLY A 44 -13.66 11.19 2.52
N GLN A 45 -14.36 11.41 3.64
CA GLN A 45 -14.08 10.71 4.89
C GLN A 45 -14.82 9.38 4.94
N VAL A 46 -14.12 8.29 5.28
CA VAL A 46 -14.77 6.99 5.45
C VAL A 46 -15.49 6.94 6.79
N LEU A 47 -16.80 6.67 6.80
CA LEU A 47 -17.62 6.61 8.01
C LEU A 47 -18.04 5.17 8.36
N ILE A 48 -18.14 4.30 7.37
CA ILE A 48 -18.37 2.86 7.57
C ILE A 48 -17.40 2.11 6.68
N ALA A 49 -16.75 1.09 7.22
CA ALA A 49 -15.85 0.21 6.47
C ALA A 49 -16.16 -1.25 6.78
N ALA A 50 -15.80 -2.12 5.84
CA ALA A 50 -15.86 -3.56 6.02
C ALA A 50 -14.54 -4.19 5.56
N SER A 51 -14.19 -5.33 6.15
CA SER A 51 -12.96 -6.05 5.81
C SER A 51 -13.06 -7.54 6.14
N GLN A 52 -11.99 -8.27 5.87
CA GLN A 52 -11.82 -9.68 6.19
C GLN A 52 -10.50 -9.86 6.94
N TYR A 53 -10.49 -10.72 7.96
CA TYR A 53 -9.28 -11.14 8.65
C TYR A 53 -9.33 -12.63 8.98
N GLY A 54 -8.29 -13.36 8.63
CA GLY A 54 -8.33 -14.81 8.56
C GLY A 54 -9.55 -15.28 7.76
N LYS A 55 -10.38 -16.12 8.37
CA LYS A 55 -11.63 -16.63 7.77
C LYS A 55 -12.86 -15.77 8.10
N GLY A 56 -12.75 -14.82 9.02
CA GLY A 56 -13.85 -14.00 9.51
C GLY A 56 -14.01 -12.69 8.77
N ARG A 57 -15.11 -12.00 9.09
CA ARG A 57 -15.53 -10.75 8.46
C ARG A 57 -15.81 -9.71 9.54
N LEU A 58 -15.61 -8.44 9.20
CA LEU A 58 -15.89 -7.35 10.13
C LEU A 58 -16.53 -6.16 9.41
N VAL A 59 -17.47 -5.53 10.11
CA VAL A 59 -18.07 -4.24 9.75
C VAL A 59 -17.79 -3.27 10.89
N VAL A 60 -17.23 -2.12 10.55
CA VAL A 60 -16.82 -1.07 11.49
C VAL A 60 -17.64 0.17 11.22
N ILE A 61 -18.34 0.67 12.24
CA ILE A 61 -19.13 1.90 12.18
C ILE A 61 -18.46 2.98 13.03
N SER A 62 -18.31 4.18 12.50
CA SER A 62 -17.57 5.28 13.15
C SER A 62 -18.26 5.95 14.36
N HIS A 63 -19.33 5.36 14.88
CA HIS A 63 -19.95 5.71 16.15
C HIS A 63 -20.83 4.56 16.66
N GLU A 64 -20.76 4.24 17.95
CA GLU A 64 -21.58 3.21 18.59
C GLU A 64 -23.07 3.57 18.61
N GLY A 65 -23.41 4.86 18.73
CA GLY A 65 -24.80 5.32 18.74
C GLY A 65 -25.60 5.02 17.46
N TYR A 66 -24.95 4.60 16.37
CA TYR A 66 -25.64 4.08 15.18
C TYR A 66 -25.99 2.58 15.30
N LEU A 67 -25.35 1.84 16.22
CA LEU A 67 -25.64 0.43 16.54
C LEU A 67 -26.89 0.31 17.40
N GLY A 68 -28.05 0.47 16.77
CA GLY A 68 -29.35 0.50 17.44
C GLY A 68 -30.23 1.68 17.01
N ASN A 69 -29.70 2.55 16.14
CA ASN A 69 -30.49 3.63 15.56
C ASN A 69 -31.47 3.06 14.51
N PRO A 70 -32.79 3.30 14.62
CA PRO A 70 -33.78 2.81 13.65
C PRO A 70 -33.52 3.25 12.21
N ARG A 71 -32.89 4.41 11.99
CA ARG A 71 -32.52 4.88 10.64
C ARG A 71 -31.49 3.99 9.96
N PHE A 72 -30.71 3.23 10.73
CA PHE A 72 -29.72 2.27 10.25
C PHE A 72 -30.28 0.84 10.26
N SER A 73 -31.56 0.61 10.56
CA SER A 73 -32.10 -0.73 10.79
C SER A 73 -31.86 -1.69 9.62
N GLN A 74 -32.13 -1.25 8.39
CA GLN A 74 -31.90 -2.07 7.20
C GLN A 74 -30.40 -2.40 7.02
N PHE A 75 -29.53 -1.43 7.28
CA PHE A 75 -28.08 -1.63 7.23
C PHE A 75 -27.61 -2.65 8.26
N LEU A 76 -28.05 -2.51 9.52
CA LEU A 76 -27.62 -3.39 10.61
C LEU A 76 -28.06 -4.84 10.34
N GLN A 77 -29.26 -5.04 9.78
CA GLN A 77 -29.70 -6.35 9.32
C GLN A 77 -28.83 -6.89 8.19
N ASN A 78 -28.54 -6.08 7.16
CA ASN A 78 -27.66 -6.46 6.06
C ASN A 78 -26.26 -6.83 6.56
N ALA A 79 -25.70 -6.02 7.46
CA ALA A 79 -24.39 -6.23 8.08
C ALA A 79 -24.35 -7.54 8.86
N VAL A 80 -25.29 -7.77 9.78
CA VAL A 80 -25.37 -9.02 10.56
C VAL A 80 -25.53 -10.22 9.63
N ASN A 81 -26.42 -10.14 8.62
CA ASN A 81 -26.60 -11.23 7.65
C ASN A 81 -25.33 -11.50 6.83
N TRP A 82 -24.61 -10.46 6.41
CA TRP A 82 -23.35 -10.59 5.70
C TRP A 82 -22.23 -11.13 6.60
N LEU A 83 -22.23 -10.82 7.89
CA LEU A 83 -21.25 -11.32 8.85
C LEU A 83 -21.42 -12.82 9.15
N ARG A 84 -22.65 -13.35 9.05
CA ARG A 84 -22.92 -14.78 9.26
C ARG A 84 -22.13 -15.66 8.29
N SER A 85 -21.47 -16.68 8.83
CA SER A 85 -20.89 -17.78 8.04
C SER A 85 -21.96 -18.73 7.48
N SER A 86 -23.10 -18.87 8.18
CA SER A 86 -24.26 -19.63 7.73
C SER A 86 -25.56 -19.11 8.36
N PRO A 87 -26.75 -19.43 7.83
CA PRO A 87 -28.03 -18.88 8.32
C PRO A 87 -28.36 -19.19 9.80
N GLY A 88 -27.85 -20.31 10.33
CA GLY A 88 -28.19 -20.81 11.67
C GLY A 88 -27.24 -20.42 12.80
N VAL A 89 -26.23 -19.59 12.52
CA VAL A 89 -25.26 -19.21 13.57
C VAL A 89 -25.89 -18.35 14.65
N LEU A 90 -25.43 -18.54 15.89
CA LEU A 90 -25.84 -17.70 17.01
C LEU A 90 -25.22 -16.30 16.88
N ILE A 91 -26.02 -15.29 17.21
CA ILE A 91 -25.61 -13.89 17.24
C ILE A 91 -25.62 -13.44 18.70
N GLY A 92 -24.45 -13.10 19.24
CA GLY A 92 -24.33 -12.46 20.54
C GLY A 92 -24.28 -10.94 20.39
N VAL A 93 -24.96 -10.22 21.26
CA VAL A 93 -24.92 -8.75 21.33
C VAL A 93 -24.49 -8.35 22.74
N HIS A 94 -23.43 -7.56 22.81
CA HIS A 94 -22.89 -7.04 24.06
C HIS A 94 -23.91 -6.19 24.82
N ASN A 95 -23.79 -6.11 26.14
CA ASN A 95 -24.74 -5.42 27.03
C ASN A 95 -24.82 -3.90 26.78
N SER A 96 -23.78 -3.29 26.22
CA SER A 96 -23.80 -1.87 25.86
C SER A 96 -24.68 -1.56 24.65
N LEU A 97 -25.16 -2.60 23.94
CA LEU A 97 -25.91 -2.49 22.69
C LEU A 97 -27.33 -3.09 22.79
N ASP A 98 -27.99 -2.94 23.93
CA ASP A 98 -29.41 -3.35 24.09
C ASP A 98 -30.33 -2.83 22.96
N PRO A 99 -30.23 -1.54 22.52
CA PRO A 99 -31.03 -1.05 21.40
C PRO A 99 -30.81 -1.81 20.08
N LEU A 100 -29.60 -2.30 19.81
CA LEU A 100 -29.33 -3.14 18.64
C LEU A 100 -30.06 -4.48 18.74
N SER A 101 -30.09 -5.08 19.93
CA SER A 101 -30.78 -6.35 20.16
C SER A 101 -32.28 -6.23 19.88
N GLU A 102 -32.92 -5.17 20.42
CA GLU A 102 -34.35 -4.91 20.19
C GLU A 102 -34.65 -4.71 18.70
N LEU A 103 -33.84 -3.91 18.02
CA LEU A 103 -33.97 -3.64 16.59
C LEU A 103 -33.87 -4.93 15.76
N LEU A 104 -32.88 -5.78 16.04
CA LEU A 104 -32.68 -7.04 15.33
C LEU A 104 -33.82 -8.05 15.60
N LEU A 105 -34.31 -8.12 16.83
CA LEU A 105 -35.44 -8.98 17.20
C LEU A 105 -36.73 -8.55 16.51
N GLN A 106 -37.01 -7.24 16.45
CA GLN A 106 -38.15 -6.68 15.73
C GLN A 106 -38.09 -6.99 14.23
N ALA A 107 -36.88 -7.06 13.67
CA ALA A 107 -36.63 -7.48 12.30
C ALA A 107 -36.66 -9.01 12.08
N GLY A 108 -36.97 -9.81 13.11
CA GLY A 108 -37.04 -11.27 13.03
C GLY A 108 -35.69 -11.98 13.08
N THR A 109 -34.60 -11.27 13.40
CA THR A 109 -33.28 -11.86 13.62
C THR A 109 -33.15 -12.32 15.07
N LYS A 110 -32.90 -13.63 15.25
CA LYS A 110 -32.66 -14.21 16.59
C LYS A 110 -31.28 -13.80 17.10
N VAL A 111 -31.25 -13.16 18.27
CA VAL A 111 -30.02 -12.75 18.97
C VAL A 111 -30.06 -13.16 20.43
N GLN A 112 -28.89 -13.28 21.05
CA GLN A 112 -28.72 -13.36 22.49
C GLN A 112 -28.21 -12.00 22.97
N ALA A 113 -29.05 -11.27 23.71
CA ALA A 113 -28.76 -9.92 24.19
C ALA A 113 -28.03 -9.95 25.54
N GLY A 114 -27.22 -8.93 25.83
CA GLY A 114 -26.57 -8.77 27.12
C GLY A 114 -25.50 -9.81 27.43
N VAL A 115 -24.81 -10.32 26.40
CA VAL A 115 -23.85 -11.43 26.54
C VAL A 115 -22.41 -11.00 26.25
N GLU A 116 -21.48 -11.56 27.04
CA GLU A 116 -20.06 -11.54 26.72
C GLU A 116 -19.75 -12.43 25.53
N LEU A 117 -18.60 -12.22 24.89
CA LEU A 117 -18.13 -13.07 23.79
C LEU A 117 -18.02 -14.54 24.23
N SER A 118 -18.52 -15.45 23.39
CA SER A 118 -18.45 -16.90 23.58
C SER A 118 -18.13 -17.59 22.26
N ASP A 119 -17.39 -18.70 22.32
CA ASP A 119 -17.06 -19.54 21.16
C ASP A 119 -18.30 -20.14 20.46
N SER A 120 -19.47 -20.12 21.11
CA SER A 120 -20.72 -20.58 20.50
C SER A 120 -21.28 -19.61 19.45
N PHE A 121 -20.84 -18.36 19.44
CA PHE A 121 -21.34 -17.36 18.49
C PHE A 121 -20.68 -17.52 17.12
N GLY A 122 -21.45 -17.26 16.06
CA GLY A 122 -20.88 -17.04 14.73
C GLY A 122 -20.83 -15.56 14.35
N VAL A 123 -21.60 -14.71 15.05
CA VAL A 123 -21.51 -13.25 14.94
C VAL A 123 -21.54 -12.65 16.34
N TYR A 124 -20.68 -11.66 16.57
CA TYR A 124 -20.68 -10.87 17.80
C TYR A 124 -20.77 -9.37 17.48
N CYS A 125 -21.63 -8.67 18.22
CA CYS A 125 -21.83 -7.23 18.08
C CYS A 125 -21.39 -6.54 19.39
N THR A 126 -20.48 -5.56 19.30
CA THR A 126 -19.94 -4.85 20.47
C THR A 126 -19.57 -3.40 20.14
N ASP A 127 -19.30 -2.60 21.16
CA ASP A 127 -18.71 -1.26 20.98
C ASP A 127 -17.18 -1.33 20.92
N ALA A 128 -16.55 -0.17 20.71
CA ALA A 128 -15.11 -0.06 20.49
C ALA A 128 -14.31 0.37 21.74
N TYR A 129 -14.87 0.25 22.96
CA TYR A 129 -14.30 0.87 24.15
C TYR A 129 -13.71 -0.09 25.19
N ASP A 130 -13.93 -1.40 25.06
CA ASP A 130 -13.40 -2.39 25.99
C ASP A 130 -12.00 -2.89 25.60
N TYR A 131 -11.00 -2.57 26.43
CA TYR A 131 -9.60 -3.00 26.25
C TYR A 131 -9.40 -4.51 26.48
N THR A 132 -10.29 -5.16 27.22
CA THR A 132 -10.11 -6.56 27.65
C THR A 132 -10.55 -7.55 26.57
N GLN A 133 -11.39 -7.13 25.63
CA GLN A 133 -11.97 -8.03 24.63
C GLN A 133 -11.03 -8.36 23.47
N ALA A 134 -9.94 -7.62 23.28
CA ALA A 134 -9.07 -7.80 22.10
C ALA A 134 -8.44 -9.20 22.01
N GLU A 135 -7.98 -9.74 23.15
CA GLU A 135 -7.39 -11.07 23.25
C GLU A 135 -8.35 -12.18 22.80
N ALA A 136 -9.67 -11.96 22.91
CA ALA A 136 -10.68 -12.92 22.53
C ALA A 136 -11.27 -12.65 21.13
N LEU A 137 -11.45 -11.37 20.78
CA LEU A 137 -12.07 -10.95 19.51
C LEU A 137 -11.18 -11.22 18.29
N VAL A 138 -9.87 -10.96 18.37
CA VAL A 138 -8.97 -11.20 17.23
C VAL A 138 -8.95 -12.69 16.85
N PRO A 139 -8.75 -13.64 17.78
CA PRO A 139 -8.86 -15.07 17.46
C PRO A 139 -10.26 -15.48 16.98
N PHE A 140 -11.33 -14.91 17.55
CA PHE A 140 -12.70 -15.18 17.11
C PHE A 140 -12.90 -14.84 15.62
N VAL A 141 -12.52 -13.62 15.21
CA VAL A 141 -12.61 -13.21 13.80
C VAL A 141 -11.68 -14.08 12.95
N LYS A 142 -10.42 -14.27 13.35
CA LYS A 142 -9.44 -15.08 12.60
C LYS A 142 -9.98 -16.48 12.27
N ARG A 143 -10.67 -17.13 13.22
CA ARG A 143 -11.26 -18.47 13.05
C ARG A 143 -12.52 -18.52 12.16
N GLY A 144 -13.14 -17.39 11.84
CA GLY A 144 -14.34 -17.34 11.00
C GLY A 144 -15.52 -16.57 11.59
N GLY A 145 -15.37 -15.99 12.78
CA GLY A 145 -16.38 -15.16 13.41
C GLY A 145 -16.68 -13.89 12.62
N GLY A 146 -17.93 -13.46 12.65
CA GLY A 146 -18.37 -12.16 12.16
C GLY A 146 -18.38 -11.12 13.28
N LEU A 147 -17.75 -9.97 13.08
CA LEU A 147 -17.73 -8.89 14.08
C LEU A 147 -18.42 -7.63 13.53
N LEU A 148 -19.45 -7.16 14.24
CA LEU A 148 -20.00 -5.82 14.06
C LEU A 148 -19.51 -4.96 15.23
N ILE A 149 -18.73 -3.93 14.94
CA ILE A 149 -18.14 -3.06 15.97
C ILE A 149 -18.36 -1.59 15.63
N GLY A 150 -18.68 -0.80 16.66
CA GLY A 150 -18.94 0.62 16.49
C GLY A 150 -18.37 1.45 17.63
N GLY A 151 -17.88 2.63 17.30
CA GLY A 151 -17.36 3.56 18.29
C GLY A 151 -16.76 4.79 17.63
N GLN A 152 -16.42 5.79 18.43
CA GLN A 152 -15.71 6.97 17.97
C GLN A 152 -14.45 7.19 18.79
N ALA A 153 -13.37 7.58 18.11
CA ALA A 153 -12.09 7.82 18.78
C ALA A 153 -11.75 9.31 18.93
N TRP A 154 -12.54 10.24 18.37
CA TRP A 154 -12.26 11.68 18.47
C TRP A 154 -12.42 12.20 19.91
N HIS A 155 -13.44 11.73 20.64
CA HIS A 155 -13.64 12.11 22.03
C HIS A 155 -12.55 11.49 22.91
N TRP A 156 -12.21 10.22 22.65
CA TRP A 156 -11.09 9.57 23.33
C TRP A 156 -9.77 10.33 23.08
N ALA A 157 -9.55 10.79 21.85
CA ALA A 157 -8.38 11.58 21.46
C ALA A 157 -8.30 12.91 22.21
N SER A 158 -9.43 13.55 22.51
CA SER A 158 -9.46 14.81 23.28
C SER A 158 -8.89 14.66 24.69
N GLN A 159 -8.93 13.44 25.25
CA GLN A 159 -8.45 13.12 26.59
C GLN A 159 -7.02 12.53 26.58
N HIS A 160 -6.63 11.85 25.50
CA HIS A 160 -5.39 11.06 25.46
C HIS A 160 -4.34 11.57 24.46
N GLY A 161 -4.74 12.36 23.47
CA GLY A 161 -3.92 12.81 22.34
C GLY A 161 -4.24 12.03 21.05
N VAL A 162 -4.33 12.76 19.93
CA VAL A 162 -4.61 12.19 18.59
C VAL A 162 -3.53 11.22 18.13
N ASP A 163 -2.28 11.44 18.55
CA ASP A 163 -1.11 10.63 18.21
C ASP A 163 -1.14 9.21 18.79
N LYS A 164 -1.97 8.98 19.80
CA LYS A 164 -2.10 7.70 20.48
C LYS A 164 -3.25 6.85 19.92
N VAL A 165 -4.17 7.43 19.17
CA VAL A 165 -5.42 6.76 18.77
C VAL A 165 -5.17 5.46 18.01
N LEU A 166 -4.28 5.46 17.01
CA LEU A 166 -4.07 4.29 16.15
C LEU A 166 -3.64 3.03 16.91
N PHE A 167 -2.88 3.19 18.01
CA PHE A 167 -2.27 2.06 18.72
C PHE A 167 -2.73 1.91 20.18
N LYS A 168 -3.52 2.86 20.70
CA LYS A 168 -4.00 2.84 22.09
C LYS A 168 -5.51 2.96 22.23
N PHE A 169 -6.26 3.23 21.16
CA PHE A 169 -7.71 3.16 21.23
C PHE A 169 -8.18 1.68 21.26
N PRO A 170 -9.09 1.27 22.17
CA PRO A 170 -9.48 -0.13 22.34
C PRO A 170 -9.99 -0.79 21.05
N GLY A 171 -10.86 -0.12 20.29
CA GLY A 171 -11.36 -0.65 19.02
C GLY A 171 -10.26 -0.97 18.02
N ASN A 172 -9.18 -0.17 18.01
CA ASN A 172 -8.03 -0.41 17.14
C ASN A 172 -7.19 -1.61 17.59
N GLN A 173 -7.38 -2.13 18.81
CA GLN A 173 -6.81 -3.43 19.22
C GLN A 173 -7.38 -4.60 18.42
N VAL A 174 -8.57 -4.42 17.84
CA VAL A 174 -9.30 -5.48 17.14
C VAL A 174 -9.39 -5.22 15.65
N THR A 175 -9.79 -4.01 15.23
CA THR A 175 -10.10 -3.75 13.81
C THR A 175 -8.87 -3.56 12.94
N SER A 176 -7.76 -3.12 13.55
CA SER A 176 -6.53 -2.78 12.82
C SER A 176 -5.85 -3.99 12.18
N VAL A 177 -6.01 -5.18 12.75
CA VAL A 177 -5.47 -6.44 12.18
C VAL A 177 -6.07 -6.72 10.80
N ALA A 178 -7.27 -6.22 10.55
CA ALA A 178 -7.97 -6.27 9.26
C ALA A 178 -7.76 -5.00 8.41
N GLY A 179 -6.89 -4.10 8.86
CA GLY A 179 -6.54 -2.85 8.19
C GLY A 179 -7.62 -1.77 8.22
N VAL A 180 -8.46 -1.74 9.25
CA VAL A 180 -9.43 -0.65 9.51
C VAL A 180 -9.15 -0.03 10.87
N TYR A 181 -8.97 1.29 10.92
CA TYR A 181 -8.67 2.01 12.16
C TYR A 181 -9.68 3.13 12.39
N PHE A 182 -10.11 3.30 13.64
CA PHE A 182 -10.68 4.55 14.12
C PHE A 182 -9.58 5.62 14.20
N THR A 183 -9.88 6.84 13.76
CA THR A 183 -8.96 7.99 13.89
C THR A 183 -9.51 9.00 14.89
N GLY A 184 -8.64 9.91 15.36
CA GLY A 184 -9.06 10.99 16.25
C GLY A 184 -9.76 12.16 15.54
N ASN A 185 -10.00 12.08 14.23
CA ASN A 185 -10.69 13.13 13.49
C ASN A 185 -12.20 13.00 13.66
N MET A 186 -12.89 14.12 13.79
CA MET A 186 -14.34 14.15 13.63
C MET A 186 -14.69 13.87 12.16
N GLY A 187 -15.66 13.00 11.94
CA GLY A 187 -16.25 12.71 10.65
C GLY A 187 -17.32 13.74 10.27
N GLU A 188 -17.66 13.82 9.00
CA GLU A 188 -18.69 14.73 8.53
C GLU A 188 -20.09 14.29 8.96
N LEU A 189 -20.88 15.23 9.49
CA LEU A 189 -22.31 15.05 9.70
C LEU A 189 -23.05 15.36 8.39
N GLY A 190 -24.06 14.58 8.06
CA GLY A 190 -24.81 14.76 6.83
C GLY A 190 -25.66 13.55 6.45
N THR A 191 -26.31 13.65 5.31
CA THR A 191 -26.99 12.51 4.67
C THR A 191 -26.25 12.16 3.40
N PHE A 192 -25.68 10.96 3.34
CA PHE A 192 -24.82 10.52 2.24
C PHE A 192 -25.51 9.44 1.43
N SER A 193 -25.63 9.66 0.13
CA SER A 193 -26.30 8.73 -0.79
C SER A 193 -25.49 7.44 -0.96
N VAL A 194 -26.21 6.33 -1.13
CA VAL A 194 -25.59 5.06 -1.53
C VAL A 194 -25.27 5.10 -3.01
N PHE A 195 -24.01 4.84 -3.35
CA PHE A 195 -23.57 4.75 -4.74
C PHE A 195 -23.79 3.33 -5.29
N GLN A 196 -24.13 3.21 -6.57
CA GLN A 196 -24.24 1.90 -7.23
C GLN A 196 -22.87 1.20 -7.30
N GLU A 197 -21.81 1.97 -7.53
CA GLU A 197 -20.44 1.47 -7.41
C GLU A 197 -19.93 1.62 -5.98
N MET A 198 -19.14 0.65 -5.52
CA MET A 198 -18.42 0.72 -4.26
C MET A 198 -17.56 2.01 -4.22
N PRO A 199 -17.66 2.83 -3.16
CA PRO A 199 -16.87 4.03 -3.02
C PRO A 199 -15.36 3.77 -3.10
N LYS A 200 -14.61 4.77 -3.56
CA LYS A 200 -13.15 4.70 -3.62
C LYS A 200 -12.55 4.92 -2.23
N THR A 201 -11.46 4.20 -1.95
CA THR A 201 -10.66 4.48 -0.76
C THR A 201 -9.93 5.82 -0.94
N PRO A 202 -9.96 6.72 0.06
CA PRO A 202 -9.25 7.99 -0.01
C PRO A 202 -7.75 7.80 -0.25
N LEU A 203 -7.15 8.72 -1.02
CA LEU A 203 -5.71 8.66 -1.30
C LEU A 203 -4.90 9.00 -0.04
N ILE A 204 -5.35 10.00 0.72
CA ILE A 204 -4.80 10.47 1.99
C ILE A 204 -5.93 10.57 3.00
N THR A 205 -5.68 10.07 4.21
CA THR A 205 -6.50 10.27 5.41
C THR A 205 -5.57 10.80 6.48
N GLN A 206 -5.92 11.90 7.15
CA GLN A 206 -5.16 12.36 8.31
C GLN A 206 -5.39 11.39 9.47
N HIS A 207 -4.35 10.93 10.15
CA HIS A 207 -4.52 9.86 11.16
C HIS A 207 -3.71 10.08 12.44
N GLY A 208 -2.93 11.16 12.51
CA GLY A 208 -2.19 11.53 13.72
C GLY A 208 -0.95 10.68 14.04
N LEU A 209 -0.54 9.74 13.18
CA LEU A 209 0.67 8.93 13.42
C LEU A 209 1.89 9.83 13.65
N ASN A 210 2.60 9.61 14.75
CA ASN A 210 3.81 10.36 15.06
C ASN A 210 5.06 9.72 14.41
N VAL A 211 5.17 9.84 13.09
CA VAL A 211 6.31 9.34 12.31
C VAL A 211 7.63 9.99 12.76
N LYS A 212 7.59 11.22 13.29
CA LYS A 212 8.77 11.90 13.85
C LYS A 212 9.38 11.08 14.97
N LYS A 213 8.56 10.64 15.94
CA LYS A 213 9.03 9.80 17.04
C LYS A 213 9.57 8.47 16.54
N ASP A 214 8.90 7.84 15.59
CA ASP A 214 9.38 6.58 14.99
C ASP A 214 10.77 6.76 14.35
N LEU A 215 10.99 7.85 13.64
CA LEU A 215 12.27 8.18 13.04
C LEU A 215 13.34 8.54 14.07
N GLU A 216 13.00 9.26 15.15
CA GLU A 216 13.91 9.53 16.26
C GLU A 216 14.42 8.23 16.90
N ASP A 217 13.53 7.24 17.09
CA ASP A 217 13.89 5.93 17.63
C ASP A 217 14.74 5.12 16.63
N LEU A 218 14.32 5.06 15.35
CA LEU A 218 15.02 4.30 14.29
C LEU A 218 16.40 4.88 13.95
N LEU A 219 16.53 6.20 13.93
CA LEU A 219 17.71 6.93 13.47
C LEU A 219 18.58 7.46 14.61
N ASN A 220 18.37 7.01 15.85
CA ASN A 220 19.20 7.41 16.98
C ASN A 220 20.70 7.13 16.70
N GLY A 221 21.49 8.19 16.59
CA GLY A 221 22.91 8.13 16.26
C GLY A 221 23.23 7.80 14.79
N VAL A 222 22.23 7.82 13.90
CA VAL A 222 22.36 7.49 12.47
C VAL A 222 21.95 8.69 11.62
N VAL A 223 22.92 9.31 10.95
CA VAL A 223 22.68 10.49 10.08
C VAL A 223 22.81 10.17 8.58
N GLU A 224 23.54 9.11 8.25
CA GLU A 224 23.76 8.64 6.89
C GLU A 224 23.89 7.12 6.86
N PHE A 225 23.63 6.54 5.70
CA PHE A 225 23.82 5.13 5.39
C PHE A 225 24.93 4.99 4.36
N ASP A 226 26.12 4.55 4.78
CA ASP A 226 27.26 4.34 3.90
C ASP A 226 27.29 2.89 3.40
N ILE A 227 26.91 2.69 2.15
CA ILE A 227 26.90 1.37 1.50
C ILE A 227 27.83 1.30 0.29
N ARG A 228 28.73 2.28 0.09
CA ARG A 228 29.59 2.42 -1.11
C ARG A 228 30.41 1.18 -1.47
N ASN A 229 30.85 0.43 -0.47
CA ASN A 229 31.71 -0.73 -0.64
C ASN A 229 30.96 -2.05 -0.43
N SER A 230 29.65 -2.06 -0.65
CA SER A 230 28.78 -3.20 -0.40
C SER A 230 28.07 -3.69 -1.66
N SER A 231 27.16 -4.64 -1.49
CA SER A 231 26.26 -5.15 -2.52
C SER A 231 25.42 -4.01 -3.14
N VAL A 232 24.75 -4.28 -4.26
CA VAL A 232 23.96 -3.27 -4.98
C VAL A 232 22.50 -3.33 -4.54
N PRO A 233 21.89 -2.25 -4.05
CA PRO A 233 20.51 -2.23 -3.55
C PRO A 233 19.47 -2.18 -4.66
N SER A 234 18.25 -2.62 -4.32
CA SER A 234 17.03 -2.22 -5.05
C SER A 234 16.34 -1.03 -4.38
N PRO A 235 15.76 -0.08 -5.13
CA PRO A 235 14.94 0.97 -4.54
C PRO A 235 13.59 0.42 -4.06
N LEU A 236 12.95 1.15 -3.15
CA LEU A 236 11.71 0.78 -2.49
C LEU A 236 10.55 1.65 -2.95
N LEU A 237 9.42 1.02 -3.24
CA LEU A 237 8.12 1.67 -3.40
C LEU A 237 7.47 1.83 -2.03
N VAL A 238 7.33 3.07 -1.55
CA VAL A 238 6.66 3.38 -0.27
C VAL A 238 5.28 3.97 -0.57
N HIS A 239 4.25 3.12 -0.42
CA HIS A 239 2.90 3.42 -0.92
C HIS A 239 1.77 3.23 0.10
N GLY A 240 2.04 2.70 1.29
CA GLY A 240 1.05 2.52 2.36
C GLY A 240 0.76 3.80 3.12
N SER A 241 -0.47 3.99 3.60
CA SER A 241 -0.82 5.18 4.41
C SER A 241 -0.06 5.23 5.75
N LEU A 242 0.41 4.08 6.25
CA LEU A 242 1.21 3.96 7.47
C LEU A 242 2.68 3.60 7.19
N ALA A 243 3.12 3.74 5.94
CA ALA A 243 4.49 3.51 5.51
C ALA A 243 5.23 4.84 5.37
N PHE A 244 6.53 4.85 5.66
CA PHE A 244 7.36 6.05 5.59
C PHE A 244 8.81 5.71 5.21
N PRO A 245 9.49 6.61 4.47
CA PRO A 245 10.89 6.45 4.14
C PRO A 245 11.77 6.67 5.38
N ILE A 246 12.90 5.96 5.45
CA ILE A 246 13.94 6.09 6.47
C ILE A 246 15.23 6.65 5.87
N GLY A 247 15.62 6.13 4.69
CA GLY A 247 16.83 6.52 3.99
C GLY A 247 16.54 6.68 2.51
N PHE A 248 17.11 7.71 1.88
CA PHE A 248 16.76 8.10 0.54
C PHE A 248 17.96 8.64 -0.24
N ASP A 249 17.84 8.62 -1.57
CA ASP A 249 18.73 9.33 -2.47
C ASP A 249 18.32 10.81 -2.55
N SER A 250 19.22 11.70 -2.14
CA SER A 250 18.98 13.14 -2.20
C SER A 250 18.81 13.70 -3.61
N TYR A 251 19.30 13.00 -4.63
CA TYR A 251 19.23 13.43 -6.03
C TYR A 251 17.98 12.89 -6.73
N SER A 252 17.68 11.61 -6.59
CA SER A 252 16.54 10.98 -7.27
C SER A 252 15.25 10.94 -6.44
N HIS A 253 15.32 11.25 -5.14
CA HIS A 253 14.25 11.07 -4.16
C HIS A 253 13.82 9.62 -3.92
N GLN A 254 14.55 8.64 -4.45
CA GLN A 254 14.26 7.22 -4.28
C GLN A 254 14.44 6.79 -2.83
N SER A 255 13.45 6.06 -2.31
CA SER A 255 13.55 5.43 -1.00
C SER A 255 14.43 4.18 -1.09
N LEU A 256 15.39 4.06 -0.19
CA LEU A 256 16.31 2.93 -0.07
C LEU A 256 15.99 2.12 1.17
N LEU A 257 15.61 2.77 2.27
CA LEU A 257 15.15 2.12 3.50
C LEU A 257 13.78 2.67 3.84
N ALA A 258 12.88 1.82 4.30
CA ALA A 258 11.53 2.21 4.65
C ALA A 258 11.02 1.38 5.82
N ALA A 259 10.06 1.96 6.56
CA ALA A 259 9.30 1.28 7.58
C ALA A 259 7.80 1.45 7.36
N ALA A 260 7.03 0.61 8.04
CA ALA A 260 5.59 0.76 8.12
C ALA A 260 5.05 0.21 9.45
N HIS A 261 3.88 0.70 9.84
CA HIS A 261 3.01 0.03 10.81
C HIS A 261 1.91 -0.74 10.09
N TYR A 262 1.54 -1.90 10.60
CA TYR A 262 0.37 -2.65 10.13
C TYR A 262 -0.23 -3.49 11.25
N GLY A 263 -1.54 -3.34 11.46
CA GLY A 263 -2.21 -3.82 12.66
C GLY A 263 -1.47 -3.28 13.89
N TRP A 264 -0.96 -4.22 14.68
CA TRP A 264 -0.21 -3.96 15.91
C TRP A 264 1.31 -4.04 15.71
N GLY A 265 1.73 -4.52 14.55
CA GLY A 265 3.12 -4.79 14.24
C GLY A 265 3.77 -3.69 13.44
N ARG A 266 5.05 -3.94 13.20
CA ARG A 266 6.00 -2.98 12.63
C ARG A 266 6.86 -3.69 11.62
N ILE A 267 7.24 -3.00 10.56
CA ILE A 267 8.04 -3.54 9.47
C ILE A 267 9.19 -2.59 9.19
N VAL A 268 10.40 -3.13 9.00
CA VAL A 268 11.55 -2.44 8.43
C VAL A 268 12.05 -3.23 7.22
N VAL A 269 12.24 -2.54 6.09
CA VAL A 269 12.75 -3.14 4.86
C VAL A 269 14.17 -2.68 4.61
N ILE A 270 15.07 -3.65 4.41
CA ILE A 270 16.46 -3.43 4.05
C ILE A 270 16.62 -3.71 2.54
N PRO A 271 17.21 -2.79 1.77
CA PRO A 271 17.25 -2.88 0.29
C PRO A 271 18.22 -3.94 -0.26
N HIS A 272 18.91 -4.65 0.62
CA HIS A 272 19.74 -5.83 0.36
C HIS A 272 19.99 -6.58 1.67
N GLU A 273 19.85 -7.90 1.72
CA GLU A 273 20.00 -8.69 2.95
C GLU A 273 21.41 -8.62 3.54
N SER A 274 22.43 -8.51 2.70
CA SER A 274 23.84 -8.35 3.15
C SER A 274 24.07 -7.11 4.02
N TYR A 275 23.17 -6.13 4.02
CA TYR A 275 23.32 -4.92 4.83
C TYR A 275 22.98 -5.13 6.30
N MET A 276 22.24 -6.19 6.63
CA MET A 276 21.93 -6.52 8.02
C MET A 276 23.17 -6.85 8.85
N LYS A 277 24.29 -7.19 8.19
CA LYS A 277 25.58 -7.51 8.83
C LYS A 277 26.66 -6.45 8.62
N LEU A 278 26.39 -5.38 7.88
CA LEU A 278 27.39 -4.34 7.63
C LEU A 278 27.73 -3.61 8.94
N PRO A 279 29.01 -3.46 9.29
CA PRO A 279 29.43 -2.68 10.46
C PRO A 279 28.87 -1.25 10.48
N GLU A 280 28.81 -0.61 9.31
CA GLU A 280 28.31 0.75 9.09
C GLU A 280 26.80 0.85 9.38
N MET A 281 26.05 -0.24 9.17
CA MET A 281 24.61 -0.31 9.41
C MET A 281 24.28 -0.76 10.85
N ARG A 282 25.28 -1.13 11.66
CA ARG A 282 25.07 -1.77 12.97
C ARG A 282 24.18 -0.97 13.91
N ALA A 283 24.41 0.34 14.02
CA ALA A 283 23.60 1.21 14.89
C ALA A 283 22.13 1.19 14.46
N PHE A 284 21.88 1.37 13.16
CA PHE A 284 20.54 1.32 12.60
C PHE A 284 19.86 -0.04 12.79
N ILE A 285 20.55 -1.15 12.52
CA ILE A 285 19.97 -2.49 12.69
C ILE A 285 19.57 -2.73 14.15
N LEU A 286 20.38 -2.32 15.12
CA LEU A 286 20.02 -2.43 16.54
C LEU A 286 18.79 -1.57 16.88
N ASN A 287 18.76 -0.31 16.44
CA ASN A 287 17.60 0.56 16.62
C ASN A 287 16.33 -0.03 15.99
N ALA A 288 16.45 -0.58 14.79
CA ALA A 288 15.37 -1.26 14.09
C ALA A 288 14.85 -2.46 14.90
N ILE A 289 15.72 -3.32 15.44
CA ILE A 289 15.29 -4.45 16.29
C ILE A 289 14.54 -3.96 17.53
N TYR A 290 15.02 -2.93 18.22
CA TYR A 290 14.33 -2.38 19.38
C TYR A 290 12.98 -1.74 19.02
N TRP A 291 12.93 -1.00 17.92
CA TRP A 291 11.70 -0.41 17.42
C TRP A 291 10.69 -1.48 16.99
N LEU A 292 11.14 -2.55 16.34
CA LEU A 292 10.30 -3.69 15.92
C LEU A 292 9.76 -4.48 17.12
N ASP A 293 10.58 -4.70 18.15
CA ASP A 293 10.15 -5.38 19.38
C ASP A 293 9.07 -4.59 20.12
N ALA A 294 9.10 -3.26 20.00
CA ALA A 294 8.14 -2.33 20.61
C ALA A 294 8.07 -2.46 22.15
N GLY A 295 9.17 -2.88 22.79
CA GLY A 295 9.27 -3.03 24.23
C GLY A 295 8.64 -4.31 24.79
N LYS A 296 8.29 -5.28 23.93
CA LYS A 296 7.79 -6.60 24.36
C LYS A 296 8.86 -7.42 25.07
N GLY A 297 10.13 -7.19 24.76
CA GLY A 297 11.26 -7.92 25.32
C GLY A 297 11.26 -9.42 24.96
N GLY A 298 10.65 -9.76 23.83
CA GLY A 298 10.52 -11.16 23.40
C GLY A 298 11.75 -11.67 22.66
N LEU A 299 11.65 -12.90 22.16
CA LEU A 299 12.73 -13.57 21.44
C LEU A 299 12.79 -13.09 19.98
N VAL A 300 13.98 -12.75 19.50
CA VAL A 300 14.22 -12.44 18.08
C VAL A 300 14.49 -13.73 17.31
N GLY A 301 13.63 -14.08 16.37
CA GLY A 301 13.85 -15.20 15.46
C GLY A 301 14.57 -14.75 14.20
N ILE A 302 15.58 -15.50 13.79
CA ILE A 302 16.42 -15.17 12.64
C ILE A 302 16.40 -16.36 11.68
N GLY A 303 16.00 -16.12 10.43
CA GLY A 303 16.02 -17.15 9.41
C GLY A 303 17.43 -17.69 9.15
N ASP A 304 17.51 -18.96 8.77
CA ASP A 304 18.78 -19.70 8.65
C ASP A 304 19.81 -19.06 7.69
N ASP A 305 19.34 -18.29 6.71
CA ASP A 305 20.17 -17.57 5.73
C ASP A 305 20.90 -16.34 6.35
N LEU A 306 20.60 -15.98 7.60
CA LEU A 306 21.07 -14.76 8.27
C LEU A 306 21.98 -15.07 9.49
N GLN A 307 22.83 -16.10 9.39
CA GLN A 307 23.73 -16.52 10.48
C GLN A 307 24.63 -15.40 11.00
N ASP A 308 25.09 -14.52 10.10
CA ASP A 308 25.93 -13.38 10.47
C ASP A 308 25.17 -12.36 11.35
N LEU A 309 23.89 -12.13 11.07
CA LEU A 309 23.03 -11.28 11.92
C LEU A 309 22.84 -11.92 13.29
N PHE A 310 22.60 -13.24 13.34
CA PHE A 310 22.51 -13.99 14.60
C PHE A 310 23.77 -13.84 15.44
N ALA A 311 24.95 -14.00 14.84
CA ALA A 311 26.22 -13.78 15.54
C ALA A 311 26.35 -12.33 16.07
N ALA A 312 25.96 -11.33 15.27
CA ALA A 312 26.04 -9.92 15.65
C ALA A 312 25.10 -9.55 16.81
N LEU A 313 23.87 -10.07 16.83
CA LEU A 313 22.89 -9.82 17.89
C LEU A 313 23.27 -10.53 19.19
N ASN A 314 23.77 -11.77 19.11
CA ASN A 314 24.27 -12.52 20.28
C ASN A 314 25.42 -11.80 20.99
N GLN A 315 26.36 -11.19 20.25
CA GLN A 315 27.43 -10.38 20.83
C GLN A 315 26.91 -9.15 21.59
N LYS A 316 25.69 -8.69 21.30
CA LYS A 316 25.02 -7.60 22.00
C LYS A 316 24.08 -8.08 23.11
N THR A 317 24.05 -9.39 23.39
CA THR A 317 23.20 -9.99 24.42
C THR A 317 21.70 -9.81 24.16
N ILE A 318 21.31 -9.60 22.89
CA ILE A 318 19.91 -9.59 22.48
C ILE A 318 19.45 -11.06 22.42
N PRO A 319 18.37 -11.46 23.12
CA PRO A 319 17.84 -12.81 23.04
C PRO A 319 17.42 -13.13 21.61
N CYS A 320 18.15 -14.02 20.94
CA CYS A 320 17.82 -14.46 19.60
C CYS A 320 18.02 -15.96 19.39
N LYS A 321 17.32 -16.53 18.40
CA LYS A 321 17.51 -17.92 17.95
C LYS A 321 17.44 -18.01 16.43
N LEU A 322 18.18 -18.95 15.85
CA LEU A 322 17.96 -19.38 14.47
C LEU A 322 16.69 -20.23 14.40
N THR A 323 15.74 -19.83 13.56
CA THR A 323 14.40 -20.42 13.50
C THR A 323 13.64 -19.90 12.29
N ASP A 324 12.71 -20.72 11.79
CA ASP A 324 11.57 -20.22 11.02
C ASP A 324 10.59 -19.45 11.93
N LEU A 325 9.58 -18.80 11.34
CA LEU A 325 8.57 -18.07 12.08
C LEU A 325 7.77 -19.00 13.02
N THR A 326 7.77 -18.68 14.32
CA THR A 326 7.07 -19.42 15.39
C THR A 326 6.30 -18.47 16.31
N ASP A 327 5.28 -18.97 17.00
CA ASP A 327 4.28 -18.17 17.72
C ASP A 327 4.81 -17.34 18.91
N ASN A 328 6.07 -17.52 19.32
CA ASN A 328 6.66 -16.90 20.52
C ASN A 328 7.73 -15.83 20.21
N LEU A 329 7.84 -15.41 18.95
CA LEU A 329 8.79 -14.38 18.55
C LEU A 329 8.20 -12.99 18.80
N SER A 330 9.01 -12.02 19.23
CA SER A 330 8.61 -10.61 19.16
C SER A 330 9.03 -9.98 17.84
N VAL A 331 10.17 -10.40 17.31
CA VAL A 331 10.72 -9.94 16.03
C VAL A 331 11.13 -11.15 15.19
N TYR A 332 10.84 -11.11 13.89
CA TYR A 332 11.32 -12.06 12.91
C TYR A 332 12.18 -11.37 11.85
N CYS A 333 13.40 -11.88 11.66
CA CYS A 333 14.34 -11.40 10.65
C CYS A 333 14.45 -12.42 9.52
N CYS A 334 14.13 -12.03 8.28
CA CYS A 334 14.15 -12.95 7.14
C CYS A 334 14.60 -12.29 5.83
N THR A 335 14.86 -13.11 4.82
CA THR A 335 15.14 -12.64 3.46
C THR A 335 13.87 -12.47 2.65
N ALA A 336 13.90 -11.61 1.64
CA ALA A 336 12.80 -11.34 0.73
C ALA A 336 12.69 -12.35 -0.44
N TYR A 337 13.43 -13.47 -0.39
CA TYR A 337 13.55 -14.42 -1.51
C TYR A 337 12.55 -15.57 -1.49
N SER A 338 11.74 -15.67 -0.44
CA SER A 338 10.69 -16.68 -0.30
C SER A 338 9.38 -16.04 0.12
N ALA A 339 8.28 -16.54 -0.43
CA ALA A 339 6.91 -16.18 -0.05
C ALA A 339 6.16 -17.35 0.60
N ARG A 340 6.87 -18.44 0.96
CA ARG A 340 6.25 -19.66 1.49
C ARG A 340 5.48 -19.41 2.79
N GLU A 341 5.96 -18.49 3.61
CA GLU A 341 5.35 -18.15 4.90
C GLU A 341 4.61 -16.80 4.86
N ALA A 342 4.26 -16.29 3.68
CA ALA A 342 3.68 -14.94 3.54
C ALA A 342 2.43 -14.74 4.42
N GLU A 343 1.50 -15.70 4.42
CA GLU A 343 0.28 -15.62 5.25
C GLU A 343 0.60 -15.61 6.75
N LYS A 344 1.53 -16.46 7.20
CA LYS A 344 1.98 -16.45 8.61
C LYS A 344 2.65 -15.14 8.99
N ILE A 345 3.49 -14.58 8.10
CA ILE A 345 4.14 -13.28 8.32
C ILE A 345 3.10 -12.16 8.39
N HIS A 346 2.08 -12.20 7.53
CA HIS A 346 0.98 -11.24 7.54
C HIS A 346 0.21 -11.28 8.86
N GLU A 347 -0.11 -12.46 9.36
CA GLU A 347 -0.77 -12.64 10.66
C GLU A 347 0.13 -12.19 11.81
N PHE A 348 1.37 -12.66 11.84
CA PHE A 348 2.37 -12.30 12.84
C PHE A 348 2.49 -10.77 12.98
N VAL A 349 2.69 -10.05 11.88
CA VAL A 349 2.77 -8.59 11.90
C VAL A 349 1.44 -7.95 12.30
N ALA A 350 0.32 -8.37 11.70
CA ALA A 350 -0.99 -7.81 12.03
C ALA A 350 -1.31 -7.90 13.53
N GLU A 351 -0.92 -8.99 14.18
CA GLU A 351 -1.17 -9.28 15.60
C GLU A 351 -0.10 -8.71 16.55
N GLY A 352 0.91 -8.00 16.05
CA GLY A 352 1.88 -7.28 16.91
C GLY A 352 3.34 -7.59 16.66
N GLY A 353 3.65 -8.55 15.81
CA GLY A 353 5.02 -8.95 15.49
C GLY A 353 5.82 -7.86 14.76
N GLY A 354 7.12 -7.82 15.02
CA GLY A 354 8.07 -6.99 14.29
C GLY A 354 8.73 -7.75 13.15
N LEU A 355 8.69 -7.24 11.93
CA LEU A 355 9.34 -7.84 10.76
C LEU A 355 10.55 -7.01 10.30
N LEU A 356 11.75 -7.60 10.35
CA LEU A 356 12.93 -7.10 9.64
C LEU A 356 13.14 -7.96 8.39
N ILE A 357 12.93 -7.39 7.21
CA ILE A 357 13.02 -8.14 5.96
C ILE A 357 14.00 -7.48 5.00
N GLY A 358 14.87 -8.25 4.37
CA GLY A 358 15.83 -7.69 3.41
C GLY A 358 16.04 -8.53 2.18
N GLY A 359 16.35 -7.85 1.08
CA GLY A 359 16.69 -8.46 -0.18
C GLY A 359 16.62 -7.46 -1.32
N GLN A 360 17.08 -7.88 -2.50
CA GLN A 360 17.00 -7.09 -3.73
C GLN A 360 16.20 -7.83 -4.80
N ALA A 361 15.54 -7.08 -5.68
CA ALA A 361 14.69 -7.66 -6.72
C ALA A 361 15.30 -7.54 -8.14
N TRP A 362 16.40 -6.81 -8.32
CA TRP A 362 16.99 -6.59 -9.66
C TRP A 362 17.62 -7.84 -10.27
N VAL A 363 18.24 -8.71 -9.47
CA VAL A 363 18.72 -10.04 -9.94
C VAL A 363 17.56 -10.93 -10.31
N TRP A 364 16.47 -10.87 -9.53
CA TRP A 364 15.27 -11.63 -9.85
C TRP A 364 14.66 -11.13 -11.16
N ALA A 365 14.54 -9.81 -11.34
CA ALA A 365 13.99 -9.20 -12.53
C ALA A 365 14.81 -9.52 -13.79
N SER A 366 16.14 -9.52 -13.69
CA SER A 366 17.01 -9.88 -14.83
C SER A 366 16.89 -11.35 -15.23
N ARG A 367 16.56 -12.24 -14.29
CA ARG A 367 16.33 -13.67 -14.55
C ARG A 367 14.90 -14.01 -14.96
N ASN A 368 13.95 -13.09 -14.78
CA ASN A 368 12.52 -13.28 -15.05
C ASN A 368 12.00 -12.09 -15.87
N SER A 369 12.64 -11.81 -17.02
CA SER A 369 12.34 -10.62 -17.84
C SER A 369 10.93 -10.61 -18.43
N ASP A 370 10.29 -11.77 -18.52
CA ASP A 370 8.91 -11.97 -18.95
C ASP A 370 7.89 -11.74 -17.82
N GLN A 371 8.35 -11.58 -16.58
CA GLN A 371 7.50 -11.39 -15.41
C GLN A 371 7.62 -9.99 -14.82
N VAL A 372 6.50 -9.54 -14.25
CA VAL A 372 6.38 -8.25 -13.57
C VAL A 372 6.92 -8.38 -12.15
N THR A 373 7.97 -7.61 -11.79
CA THR A 373 8.60 -7.71 -10.46
C THR A 373 7.66 -7.40 -9.30
N THR A 374 6.74 -6.44 -9.45
CA THR A 374 5.80 -6.04 -8.38
C THR A 374 4.81 -7.16 -8.03
N SER A 375 4.51 -8.09 -8.93
CA SER A 375 3.63 -9.23 -8.66
C SER A 375 4.37 -10.58 -8.53
N GLY A 376 5.49 -10.74 -9.24
CA GLY A 376 6.23 -11.99 -9.34
C GLY A 376 7.30 -12.19 -8.26
N TYR A 377 7.95 -11.12 -7.80
CA TYR A 377 9.02 -11.22 -6.81
C TYR A 377 8.49 -11.71 -5.45
N PRO A 378 9.08 -12.76 -4.84
CA PRO A 378 8.57 -13.34 -3.60
C PRO A 378 8.37 -12.34 -2.46
N GLY A 379 9.34 -11.44 -2.23
CA GLY A 379 9.24 -10.43 -1.18
C GLY A 379 8.06 -9.48 -1.35
N ASN A 380 7.67 -9.17 -2.59
CA ASN A 380 6.55 -8.28 -2.86
C ASN A 380 5.19 -8.92 -2.55
N LYS A 381 5.10 -10.26 -2.54
CA LYS A 381 3.92 -10.99 -2.05
C LYS A 381 3.72 -10.82 -0.55
N ILE A 382 4.78 -10.49 0.19
CA ILE A 382 4.75 -10.15 1.61
C ILE A 382 4.50 -8.64 1.77
N LEU A 383 5.36 -7.82 1.17
CA LEU A 383 5.48 -6.39 1.46
C LEU A 383 4.30 -5.53 0.99
N HIS A 384 3.65 -5.88 -0.13
CA HIS A 384 2.56 -5.04 -0.66
C HIS A 384 1.37 -4.93 0.30
N LYS A 385 1.13 -5.95 1.14
CA LYS A 385 0.09 -5.89 2.19
C LYS A 385 0.39 -4.79 3.22
N PHE A 386 1.67 -4.53 3.48
CA PHE A 386 2.14 -3.50 4.41
C PHE A 386 2.36 -2.14 3.75
N GLY A 387 2.02 -2.01 2.46
CA GLY A 387 2.22 -0.75 1.74
C GLY A 387 3.65 -0.48 1.29
N LEU A 388 4.46 -1.52 1.18
CA LEU A 388 5.87 -1.45 0.80
C LEU A 388 6.13 -2.37 -0.41
N GLY A 389 7.18 -2.11 -1.17
CA GLY A 389 7.61 -3.00 -2.25
C GLY A 389 9.08 -2.78 -2.62
N ILE A 390 9.73 -3.83 -3.13
CA ILE A 390 11.09 -3.80 -3.65
C ILE A 390 11.02 -3.79 -5.17
N LEU A 391 11.62 -2.78 -5.81
CA LEU A 391 11.57 -2.59 -7.25
C LEU A 391 12.65 -3.41 -7.97
N GLY A 392 12.33 -3.90 -9.18
CA GLY A 392 13.24 -4.69 -10.03
C GLY A 392 14.39 -3.89 -10.67
N LYS A 393 14.74 -2.74 -10.09
CA LYS A 393 15.81 -1.85 -10.54
C LYS A 393 16.95 -1.91 -9.54
N TYR A 394 18.14 -1.50 -9.99
CA TYR A 394 19.27 -1.26 -9.10
C TYR A 394 19.52 0.24 -8.95
N VAL A 395 20.08 0.62 -7.79
CA VAL A 395 20.65 1.97 -7.57
C VAL A 395 22.12 1.79 -7.24
N MET A 396 22.97 2.77 -7.56
CA MET A 396 24.40 2.69 -7.26
C MET A 396 24.64 2.56 -5.74
N ALA A 397 25.54 1.67 -5.33
CA ALA A 397 26.00 1.64 -3.95
C ALA A 397 26.68 2.99 -3.61
N SER A 398 26.09 3.78 -2.70
CA SER A 398 26.52 5.15 -2.39
C SER A 398 26.33 5.49 -0.91
N LYS A 399 26.60 6.73 -0.53
CA LYS A 399 26.10 7.31 0.72
C LYS A 399 24.69 7.83 0.52
N TYR A 400 23.80 7.43 1.41
CA TYR A 400 22.41 7.88 1.41
C TYR A 400 22.09 8.63 2.69
N SER A 401 21.31 9.69 2.57
CA SER A 401 20.93 10.51 3.71
C SER A 401 19.83 9.83 4.51
N ALA A 402 19.93 9.92 5.83
CA ALA A 402 18.80 9.60 6.70
C ALA A 402 17.75 10.72 6.62
N VAL A 403 16.48 10.33 6.68
CA VAL A 403 15.35 11.24 6.77
C VAL A 403 15.47 12.07 8.04
N GLN A 404 15.28 13.39 7.96
CA GLN A 404 15.29 14.26 9.12
C GLN A 404 13.91 14.25 9.80
N PRO A 405 13.81 13.84 11.08
CA PRO A 405 12.51 13.72 11.77
C PRO A 405 11.71 15.02 11.82
N ASP A 406 12.38 16.18 11.82
CA ASP A 406 11.72 17.50 11.85
C ASP A 406 11.13 17.95 10.50
N ASN A 407 11.43 17.25 9.40
CA ASN A 407 11.06 17.69 8.06
C ASN A 407 10.47 16.58 7.17
N ILE A 408 9.68 15.68 7.78
CA ILE A 408 9.13 14.48 7.12
C ILE A 408 8.37 14.81 5.84
N SER A 409 7.59 15.90 5.84
CA SER A 409 6.81 16.34 4.67
C SER A 409 7.65 16.72 3.45
N SER A 410 8.96 16.92 3.64
CA SER A 410 9.90 17.22 2.55
C SER A 410 10.44 15.98 1.84
N TYR A 411 10.08 14.78 2.31
CA TYR A 411 10.52 13.52 1.70
C TYR A 411 9.42 12.89 0.86
N TYR A 412 9.86 12.23 -0.22
CA TYR A 412 8.96 11.60 -1.16
C TYR A 412 8.17 10.46 -0.51
N HIS A 413 6.86 10.47 -0.74
CA HIS A 413 5.96 9.36 -0.47
C HIS A 413 4.94 9.27 -1.61
N PHE A 414 4.72 8.07 -2.15
CA PHE A 414 3.96 7.89 -3.39
C PHE A 414 2.56 8.54 -3.34
N ARG A 415 1.80 8.27 -2.27
CA ARG A 415 0.43 8.82 -2.11
C ARG A 415 0.44 10.34 -1.97
N GLN A 416 1.45 10.89 -1.30
CA GLN A 416 1.60 12.34 -1.12
C GLN A 416 1.89 13.02 -2.45
N ALA A 417 2.86 12.48 -3.20
CA ALA A 417 3.21 12.97 -4.52
C ALA A 417 2.01 12.90 -5.49
N LEU A 418 1.29 11.78 -5.50
CA LEU A 418 0.10 11.60 -6.33
C LEU A 418 -1.03 12.58 -5.95
N PHE A 419 -1.25 12.81 -4.65
CA PHE A 419 -2.27 13.74 -4.17
C PHE A 419 -2.01 15.16 -4.67
N TRP A 420 -0.80 15.67 -4.51
CA TRP A 420 -0.46 17.03 -4.97
C TRP A 420 -0.47 17.15 -6.49
N PHE A 421 -0.09 16.09 -7.20
CA PHE A 421 -0.25 16.03 -8.64
C PHE A 421 -1.73 16.11 -9.06
N GLN A 422 -2.62 15.39 -8.38
CA GLN A 422 -4.08 15.49 -8.59
C GLN A 422 -4.61 16.91 -8.29
N GLN A 423 -4.20 17.51 -7.16
CA GLN A 423 -4.61 18.88 -6.82
C GLN A 423 -4.15 19.89 -7.89
N HIS A 424 -2.95 19.71 -8.42
CA HIS A 424 -2.42 20.55 -9.49
C HIS A 424 -3.29 20.47 -10.76
N LEU A 425 -3.61 19.25 -11.20
CA LEU A 425 -4.38 19.05 -12.43
C LEU A 425 -5.85 19.46 -12.30
N GLN A 426 -6.52 19.05 -11.21
CA GLN A 426 -7.97 19.24 -11.05
C GLN A 426 -8.34 20.63 -10.52
N LYS A 427 -7.57 21.14 -9.55
CA LYS A 427 -7.86 22.42 -8.86
C LYS A 427 -6.96 23.56 -9.33
N LYS A 428 -6.10 23.34 -10.33
CA LYS A 428 -5.14 24.32 -10.86
C LYS A 428 -4.23 24.92 -9.76
N GLN A 429 -3.97 24.16 -8.70
CA GLN A 429 -3.06 24.58 -7.64
C GLN A 429 -1.62 24.54 -8.15
N ALA A 430 -0.79 25.51 -7.75
CA ALA A 430 0.60 25.51 -8.17
C ALA A 430 1.36 24.33 -7.55
N LEU A 431 2.06 23.55 -8.37
CA LEU A 431 2.95 22.49 -7.89
C LEU A 431 4.28 23.13 -7.47
N ILE A 432 4.42 23.43 -6.19
CA ILE A 432 5.61 24.05 -5.60
C ILE A 432 6.53 23.00 -4.95
N PRO A 433 7.84 23.29 -4.77
CA PRO A 433 8.74 22.41 -4.04
C PRO A 433 8.21 22.05 -2.64
N PRO A 434 8.41 20.82 -2.16
CA PRO A 434 9.20 19.75 -2.79
C PRO A 434 8.45 18.98 -3.89
N TYR A 435 7.13 19.15 -4.02
CA TYR A 435 6.29 18.31 -4.87
C TYR A 435 6.65 18.37 -6.37
N SER A 436 7.12 19.54 -6.84
CA SER A 436 7.56 19.69 -8.23
C SER A 436 8.84 18.91 -8.56
N SER A 437 9.73 18.67 -7.58
CA SER A 437 10.95 17.88 -7.82
C SER A 437 10.68 16.37 -7.85
N TRP A 438 9.49 15.95 -7.40
CA TRP A 438 9.10 14.54 -7.31
C TRP A 438 8.52 13.94 -8.59
N LEU A 439 8.32 14.74 -9.64
CA LEU A 439 7.62 14.30 -10.87
C LEU A 439 8.27 13.06 -11.52
N LYS A 440 9.60 12.99 -11.53
CA LYS A 440 10.33 11.83 -12.06
C LYS A 440 10.02 10.57 -11.26
N GLU A 441 10.09 10.66 -9.93
CA GLU A 441 9.89 9.51 -9.06
C GLU A 441 8.41 9.11 -9.02
N LEU A 442 7.50 10.08 -9.00
CA LEU A 442 6.06 9.87 -9.18
C LEU A 442 5.74 9.06 -10.44
N LEU A 443 6.37 9.35 -11.58
CA LEU A 443 6.16 8.57 -12.78
C LEU A 443 6.65 7.12 -12.62
N GLN A 444 7.84 6.93 -12.05
CA GLN A 444 8.43 5.60 -11.86
C GLN A 444 7.56 4.74 -10.93
N ASP A 445 7.18 5.30 -9.79
CA ASP A 445 6.38 4.60 -8.78
C ASP A 445 4.94 4.41 -9.23
N SER A 446 4.35 5.34 -9.97
CA SER A 446 3.03 5.12 -10.59
C SER A 446 3.07 3.95 -11.58
N THR A 447 4.14 3.85 -12.36
CA THR A 447 4.33 2.74 -13.31
C THR A 447 4.47 1.41 -12.59
N ALA A 448 5.22 1.37 -11.48
CA ALA A 448 5.35 0.19 -10.65
C ALA A 448 4.04 -0.17 -9.95
N PHE A 449 3.33 0.82 -9.41
CA PHE A 449 2.08 0.65 -8.67
C PHE A 449 0.94 0.15 -9.55
N LEU A 450 0.81 0.65 -10.79
CA LEU A 450 -0.19 0.17 -11.75
C LEU A 450 -0.03 -1.31 -12.08
N LYS A 451 1.18 -1.84 -11.94
CA LYS A 451 1.49 -3.26 -12.15
C LYS A 451 1.19 -4.16 -10.94
N ILE A 452 0.84 -3.59 -9.78
CA ILE A 452 0.37 -4.36 -8.61
C ILE A 452 -1.04 -4.87 -8.91
N SER A 453 -1.32 -6.15 -8.64
CA SER A 453 -2.65 -6.72 -8.88
C SER A 453 -3.74 -6.02 -8.06
N ALA A 454 -4.75 -5.53 -8.75
CA ALA A 454 -5.97 -4.97 -8.16
C ALA A 454 -7.08 -6.02 -7.94
N GLN A 455 -6.90 -7.26 -8.42
CA GLN A 455 -7.99 -8.24 -8.61
C GLN A 455 -8.72 -8.64 -7.32
N ASP A 456 -8.09 -8.48 -6.15
CA ASP A 456 -8.73 -8.69 -4.85
C ASP A 456 -8.21 -7.68 -3.81
N ASN A 457 -7.88 -6.47 -4.26
CA ASN A 457 -7.37 -5.40 -3.41
C ASN A 457 -8.11 -4.07 -3.68
N PRO A 458 -9.15 -3.76 -2.88
CA PRO A 458 -9.96 -2.55 -3.07
C PRO A 458 -9.15 -1.26 -2.96
N SER A 459 -8.13 -1.23 -2.10
CA SER A 459 -7.25 -0.08 -1.93
C SER A 459 -6.40 0.19 -3.18
N VAL A 460 -5.82 -0.86 -3.78
CA VAL A 460 -5.05 -0.75 -5.04
C VAL A 460 -5.98 -0.40 -6.20
N SER A 461 -7.13 -1.09 -6.30
CA SER A 461 -8.15 -0.82 -7.33
C SER A 461 -8.64 0.63 -7.30
N SER A 462 -8.84 1.20 -6.11
CA SER A 462 -9.25 2.60 -5.95
C SER A 462 -8.23 3.58 -6.54
N ILE A 463 -6.94 3.32 -6.36
CA ILE A 463 -5.87 4.16 -6.90
C ILE A 463 -5.75 3.99 -8.42
N HIS A 464 -5.84 2.76 -8.94
CA HIS A 464 -5.87 2.50 -10.38
C HIS A 464 -7.01 3.26 -11.06
N LYS A 465 -8.24 3.15 -10.52
CA LYS A 465 -9.40 3.91 -11.00
C LYS A 465 -9.18 5.43 -10.92
N SER A 466 -8.63 5.92 -9.81
CA SER A 466 -8.38 7.35 -9.63
C SER A 466 -7.35 7.89 -10.63
N LEU A 467 -6.32 7.10 -10.96
CA LEU A 467 -5.36 7.46 -12.01
C LEU A 467 -6.01 7.44 -13.40
N ALA A 468 -6.81 6.41 -13.71
CA ALA A 468 -7.56 6.33 -14.96
C ALA A 468 -8.49 7.55 -15.15
N GLU A 469 -9.31 7.86 -14.15
CA GLU A 469 -10.21 9.02 -14.17
C GLU A 469 -9.46 10.35 -14.27
N LEU A 470 -8.35 10.50 -13.55
CA LEU A 470 -7.52 11.70 -13.62
C LEU A 470 -7.01 11.94 -15.04
N ILE A 471 -6.52 10.89 -15.70
CA ILE A 471 -6.02 11.00 -17.07
C ILE A 471 -7.18 11.21 -18.06
N THR A 472 -8.32 10.52 -17.91
CA THR A 472 -9.48 10.73 -18.78
C THR A 472 -10.07 12.15 -18.66
N ALA A 473 -10.05 12.74 -17.46
CA ALA A 473 -10.53 14.09 -17.23
C ALA A 473 -9.54 15.19 -17.68
N THR A 474 -8.28 14.82 -17.94
CA THR A 474 -7.22 15.76 -18.32
C THR A 474 -6.94 15.67 -19.82
N SER A 475 -6.96 16.80 -20.53
CA SER A 475 -6.52 16.82 -21.92
C SER A 475 -5.04 16.44 -22.00
N LEU A 476 -4.72 15.40 -22.78
CA LEU A 476 -3.33 15.05 -23.04
C LEU A 476 -2.66 16.18 -23.85
N PRO A 477 -1.40 16.52 -23.55
CA PRO A 477 -0.70 17.59 -24.24
C PRO A 477 -0.38 17.18 -25.69
N ASP A 478 -0.50 18.13 -26.62
CA ASP A 478 -0.12 17.93 -28.03
C ASP A 478 1.41 17.86 -28.16
N VAL A 479 1.90 16.74 -28.69
CA VAL A 479 3.33 16.53 -28.92
C VAL A 479 3.65 16.80 -30.38
N SER A 480 4.47 17.81 -30.64
CA SER A 480 4.97 18.10 -31.99
C SER A 480 6.41 18.61 -31.96
N LYS A 481 7.00 18.81 -33.14
CA LYS A 481 8.33 19.45 -33.23
C LYS A 481 8.30 20.87 -32.66
N GLU A 482 7.17 21.55 -32.80
CA GLU A 482 6.91 22.91 -32.32
C GLU A 482 6.56 22.94 -30.82
N ASN A 483 6.00 21.84 -30.28
CA ASN A 483 5.64 21.67 -28.88
C ASN A 483 6.40 20.48 -28.24
N PRO A 484 7.73 20.58 -28.03
CA PRO A 484 8.49 19.52 -27.40
C PRO A 484 8.19 19.42 -25.91
N ILE A 485 8.10 18.20 -25.39
CA ILE A 485 7.89 17.95 -23.96
C ILE A 485 9.24 17.90 -23.24
N LYS A 486 9.34 18.64 -22.14
CA LYS A 486 10.51 18.61 -21.27
C LYS A 486 10.49 17.35 -20.41
N THR A 487 11.66 16.73 -20.25
CA THR A 487 11.83 15.62 -19.31
C THR A 487 11.48 16.07 -17.89
N ASN A 488 10.83 15.18 -17.13
CA ASN A 488 10.37 15.42 -15.76
C ASN A 488 9.35 16.58 -15.62
N SER A 489 8.62 16.92 -16.69
CA SER A 489 7.50 17.88 -16.63
C SER A 489 6.16 17.19 -16.34
N VAL A 490 5.13 17.97 -16.02
CA VAL A 490 3.76 17.48 -15.82
C VAL A 490 3.24 16.77 -17.08
N GLU A 491 3.53 17.33 -18.25
CA GLU A 491 3.17 16.77 -19.56
C GLU A 491 3.81 15.41 -19.80
N ALA A 492 5.08 15.26 -19.43
CA ALA A 492 5.80 13.99 -19.55
C ALA A 492 5.17 12.92 -18.65
N VAL A 493 4.79 13.28 -17.42
CA VAL A 493 4.09 12.37 -16.49
C VAL A 493 2.73 11.98 -17.06
N LEU A 494 1.93 12.92 -17.56
CA LEU A 494 0.60 12.66 -18.13
C LEU A 494 0.62 11.65 -19.28
N ILE A 495 1.46 11.87 -20.30
CA ILE A 495 1.55 10.97 -21.46
C ILE A 495 2.08 9.60 -21.06
N SER A 496 3.07 9.56 -20.18
CA SER A 496 3.65 8.29 -19.73
C SER A 496 2.64 7.50 -18.90
N LEU A 497 1.90 8.15 -18.01
CA LEU A 497 0.81 7.50 -17.26
C LEU A 497 -0.30 7.00 -18.18
N ALA A 498 -0.74 7.81 -19.14
CA ALA A 498 -1.75 7.39 -20.12
C ALA A 498 -1.31 6.14 -20.88
N THR A 499 -0.04 6.09 -21.29
CA THR A 499 0.58 4.93 -21.93
C THR A 499 0.56 3.70 -21.02
N VAL A 500 1.01 3.84 -19.77
CA VAL A 500 1.03 2.73 -18.83
C VAL A 500 -0.39 2.22 -18.54
N LEU A 501 -1.34 3.12 -18.32
CA LEU A 501 -2.75 2.78 -18.12
C LEU A 501 -3.32 2.02 -19.33
N TYR A 502 -3.06 2.49 -20.55
CA TYR A 502 -3.49 1.82 -21.78
C TYR A 502 -2.96 0.39 -21.87
N ASN A 503 -1.71 0.17 -21.47
CA ASN A 503 -1.09 -1.16 -21.51
C ASN A 503 -1.50 -2.07 -20.34
N THR A 504 -1.93 -1.50 -19.22
CA THR A 504 -2.14 -2.25 -17.96
C THR A 504 -3.62 -2.48 -17.64
N LEU A 505 -4.51 -1.56 -18.04
CA LEU A 505 -5.95 -1.58 -17.70
C LEU A 505 -6.80 -1.70 -18.98
N PRO A 506 -7.41 -2.86 -19.25
CA PRO A 506 -8.29 -3.05 -20.41
C PRO A 506 -9.46 -2.06 -20.46
N GLU A 507 -10.05 -1.72 -19.31
CA GLU A 507 -11.12 -0.72 -19.22
C GLU A 507 -10.68 0.66 -19.71
N PHE A 508 -9.42 1.03 -19.50
CA PHE A 508 -8.89 2.31 -19.95
C PHE A 508 -8.77 2.37 -21.47
N GLN A 509 -8.48 1.25 -22.13
CA GLN A 509 -8.45 1.17 -23.61
C GLN A 509 -9.81 1.49 -24.23
N THR A 510 -10.91 1.21 -23.52
CA THR A 510 -12.27 1.52 -24.00
C THR A 510 -12.67 2.97 -23.78
N LEU A 511 -12.14 3.60 -22.71
CA LEU A 511 -12.37 5.01 -22.38
C LEU A 511 -11.60 5.96 -23.29
N VAL A 512 -10.38 5.58 -23.65
CA VAL A 512 -9.63 6.26 -24.69
C VAL A 512 -10.17 5.77 -26.04
N HIS A 513 -11.16 6.48 -26.60
CA HIS A 513 -11.44 6.39 -28.02
C HIS A 513 -10.15 6.76 -28.77
N VAL A 514 -9.31 5.77 -29.07
CA VAL A 514 -8.34 5.91 -30.14
C VAL A 514 -9.18 6.14 -31.39
N PRO A 515 -8.98 7.22 -32.15
CA PRO A 515 -9.62 7.37 -33.46
C PRO A 515 -9.00 6.34 -34.41
N SER A 516 -9.35 5.07 -34.25
CA SER A 516 -8.84 3.94 -35.01
C SER A 516 -10.00 3.07 -35.48
N GLN A 517 -10.93 3.67 -36.22
CA GLN A 517 -11.79 2.94 -37.16
C GLN A 517 -11.70 3.48 -38.60
N ASN A 518 -10.80 4.44 -38.88
CA ASN A 518 -10.46 4.90 -40.23
C ASN A 518 -8.97 5.22 -40.37
N LEU A 519 -8.10 4.31 -39.91
CA LEU A 519 -6.68 4.39 -40.28
C LEU A 519 -6.55 3.85 -41.71
N PRO A 520 -6.15 4.65 -42.72
CA PRO A 520 -5.80 4.12 -44.03
C PRO A 520 -4.64 3.13 -43.87
N ALA A 521 -4.56 2.15 -44.78
CA ALA A 521 -3.48 1.16 -44.79
C ALA A 521 -2.12 1.84 -44.61
N MET A 522 -1.36 1.39 -43.60
CA MET A 522 -0.04 1.91 -43.24
C MET A 522 0.87 1.97 -44.48
N PRO A 523 1.39 3.14 -44.87
CA PRO A 523 2.43 3.18 -45.89
C PRO A 523 3.68 2.52 -45.31
N VAL A 524 4.22 1.52 -46.00
CA VAL A 524 5.51 0.92 -45.67
C VAL A 524 6.58 1.98 -45.98
N SER A 525 6.90 2.82 -45.02
CA SER A 525 8.02 3.77 -45.12
C SER A 525 9.35 3.01 -45.04
N PRO A 526 10.40 3.39 -45.79
CA PRO A 526 11.70 2.73 -45.74
C PRO A 526 12.37 2.92 -44.36
N PRO A 527 13.24 1.98 -43.93
CA PRO A 527 13.87 2.01 -42.62
C PRO A 527 14.65 3.31 -42.42
N VAL A 528 14.35 4.02 -41.32
CA VAL A 528 15.06 5.22 -40.90
C VAL A 528 16.32 4.82 -40.13
N THR A 529 17.48 5.26 -40.61
CA THR A 529 18.75 5.12 -39.87
C THR A 529 18.93 6.35 -38.98
N ILE A 530 19.00 6.16 -37.67
CA ILE A 530 19.27 7.22 -36.69
C ILE A 530 20.76 7.22 -36.38
N GLN A 531 21.45 8.34 -36.62
CA GLN A 531 22.82 8.55 -36.14
C GLN A 531 22.79 9.23 -34.77
N LEU A 532 23.35 8.56 -33.75
CA LEU A 532 23.54 9.11 -32.42
C LEU A 532 24.97 9.62 -32.30
N ASN A 533 25.14 10.93 -32.05
CA ASN A 533 26.45 11.52 -31.83
C ASN A 533 26.76 11.56 -30.33
N GLY A 534 27.73 10.75 -29.90
CA GLY A 534 28.10 10.54 -28.50
C GLY A 534 29.13 11.54 -27.98
N SER A 535 28.82 12.83 -28.00
CA SER A 535 29.66 13.87 -27.38
C SER A 535 28.82 14.72 -26.40
N ASN A 536 28.95 14.38 -25.10
CA ASN A 536 28.50 15.03 -23.86
C ASN A 536 27.84 16.44 -23.94
N GLU A 537 26.62 16.61 -23.41
CA GLU A 537 26.30 16.85 -21.97
C GLU A 537 24.78 17.03 -21.77
N ASP A 538 24.03 17.27 -22.85
CA ASP A 538 22.56 17.34 -22.87
C ASP A 538 22.00 16.45 -24.00
N CYS A 539 21.60 15.21 -23.68
CA CYS A 539 20.93 14.36 -24.66
C CYS A 539 19.44 14.70 -24.76
N TYR A 540 19.06 15.38 -25.85
CA TYR A 540 17.68 15.43 -26.34
C TYR A 540 17.43 14.22 -27.24
N ILE A 541 16.42 13.42 -26.93
CA ILE A 541 15.92 12.40 -27.86
C ILE A 541 14.85 13.06 -28.74
N HIS A 542 15.18 13.31 -30.01
CA HIS A 542 14.17 13.65 -31.01
C HIS A 542 13.53 12.36 -31.53
N MET A 543 12.29 12.10 -31.12
CA MET A 543 11.41 11.15 -31.80
C MET A 543 10.21 11.90 -32.36
N SER A 544 10.18 12.08 -33.67
CA SER A 544 9.02 12.59 -34.40
C SER A 544 8.15 11.41 -34.80
N PHE A 545 7.07 11.16 -34.06
CA PHE A 545 6.01 10.27 -34.49
C PHE A 545 4.83 11.11 -34.97
N LYS A 546 4.43 10.93 -36.24
CA LYS A 546 3.04 11.24 -36.62
C LYS A 546 2.17 10.20 -35.93
N PHE A 547 1.04 10.63 -35.40
CA PHE A 547 0.07 9.88 -34.57
C PHE A 547 -0.47 8.55 -35.15
N THR A 548 0.08 8.06 -36.26
CA THR A 548 -0.29 6.83 -36.96
C THR A 548 0.80 5.75 -36.96
N GLU A 549 2.02 6.02 -36.49
CA GLU A 549 3.11 5.03 -36.46
C GLU A 549 3.70 4.92 -35.04
N LEU A 550 3.26 3.93 -34.26
CA LEU A 550 3.87 3.58 -32.97
C LEU A 550 4.67 2.27 -33.11
N CYS A 551 5.99 2.39 -33.23
CA CYS A 551 6.92 1.33 -32.85
C CYS A 551 7.48 1.67 -31.46
N TRP A 552 7.17 0.81 -30.49
CA TRP A 552 7.52 0.99 -29.08
C TRP A 552 8.95 0.50 -28.82
N LEU A 553 9.77 1.34 -28.19
CA LEU A 553 11.09 0.98 -27.67
C LEU A 553 11.07 1.18 -26.15
N ASP A 554 11.32 0.09 -25.41
CA ASP A 554 11.61 0.14 -23.98
C ASP A 554 12.88 0.96 -23.77
N ALA A 555 12.76 2.11 -23.11
CA ALA A 555 13.89 2.95 -22.76
C ALA A 555 14.70 2.29 -21.64
N CYS A 556 15.74 1.54 -22.01
CA CYS A 556 16.83 1.18 -21.11
C CYS A 556 17.63 2.44 -20.74
N TRP A 557 17.64 2.78 -19.45
CA TRP A 557 18.44 3.88 -18.89
C TRP A 557 19.86 3.39 -18.59
N LEU A 558 20.88 4.09 -19.09
CA LEU A 558 22.28 3.98 -18.64
C LEU A 558 22.62 5.19 -17.75
N PRO A 559 23.28 5.02 -16.58
CA PRO A 559 23.73 6.14 -15.76
C PRO A 559 24.97 6.81 -16.36
N SER A 560 24.98 8.15 -16.36
CA SER A 560 26.15 8.96 -16.71
C SER A 560 27.08 9.15 -15.50
N HIS A 561 28.37 8.93 -15.75
CA HIS A 561 29.57 9.25 -14.96
C HIS A 561 30.24 8.13 -14.13
N GLY A 562 31.47 7.81 -14.56
CA GLY A 562 32.43 6.96 -13.86
C GLY A 562 33.47 6.42 -14.85
N ALA A 563 34.59 7.13 -15.01
CA ALA A 563 35.72 6.68 -15.82
C ALA A 563 36.28 5.36 -15.25
N PHE A 564 36.27 4.30 -16.04
CA PHE A 564 37.09 3.11 -15.81
C PHE A 564 37.83 2.72 -17.08
N GLY A 565 39.13 2.49 -16.90
CA GLY A 565 40.10 2.24 -17.96
C GLY A 565 39.84 0.97 -18.76
N VAL A 566 40.23 1.06 -20.02
CA VAL A 566 40.18 0.03 -21.05
C VAL A 566 40.91 -1.24 -20.59
N SER A 567 40.23 -2.38 -20.69
CA SER A 567 40.85 -3.69 -20.80
C SER A 567 40.13 -4.45 -21.92
N ASP A 568 40.85 -4.69 -23.01
CA ASP A 568 40.44 -5.43 -24.20
C ASP A 568 39.77 -6.77 -23.87
N ARG A 569 38.55 -6.97 -24.40
CA ARG A 569 38.05 -8.25 -24.91
C ARG A 569 36.83 -8.02 -25.81
N HIS A 570 36.97 -8.43 -27.06
CA HIS A 570 35.88 -8.54 -28.02
C HIS A 570 34.88 -9.59 -27.57
N ASP A 571 33.59 -9.25 -27.44
CA ASP A 571 32.50 -10.22 -27.58
C ASP A 571 31.31 -9.60 -28.32
N ARG A 572 30.93 -10.26 -29.43
CA ARG A 572 29.84 -9.90 -30.33
C ARG A 572 28.52 -10.43 -29.78
N CYS A 573 27.52 -9.58 -29.58
CA CYS A 573 26.13 -10.03 -29.42
C CYS A 573 25.48 -10.20 -30.80
N ALA A 574 25.11 -11.45 -31.12
CA ALA A 574 24.33 -11.83 -32.30
C ALA A 574 22.82 -11.64 -32.03
N VAL A 575 22.11 -11.04 -32.99
CA VAL A 575 20.65 -10.94 -33.00
C VAL A 575 20.10 -12.13 -33.79
N HIS A 576 19.31 -12.99 -33.14
CA HIS A 576 18.58 -14.07 -33.79
C HIS A 576 17.31 -13.54 -34.50
N GLN A 577 17.26 -13.69 -35.82
CA GLN A 577 16.04 -13.57 -36.62
C GLN A 577 15.30 -14.92 -36.66
N ASN A 578 14.01 -14.92 -36.30
CA ASN A 578 13.11 -16.05 -36.53
C ASN A 578 12.50 -15.96 -37.94
N GLN A 579 12.88 -16.85 -38.85
CA GLN A 579 12.20 -17.09 -40.12
C GLN A 579 11.01 -18.05 -39.91
N ARG A 580 9.81 -17.68 -40.40
CA ARG A 580 8.67 -18.60 -40.54
C ARG A 580 8.69 -19.25 -41.92
N LEU A 581 8.60 -20.58 -41.90
CA LEU A 581 8.36 -21.48 -43.04
C LEU A 581 7.02 -21.17 -43.72
N LEU A 582 7.03 -21.07 -45.06
CA LEU A 582 5.85 -21.12 -45.92
C LEU A 582 5.80 -22.49 -46.61
N GLY A 583 4.65 -23.16 -46.49
CA GLY A 583 4.36 -24.43 -47.14
C GLY A 583 4.16 -24.30 -48.66
N THR A 584 4.52 -25.38 -49.33
CA THR A 584 4.50 -25.63 -50.77
C THR A 584 3.09 -25.90 -51.30
N HIS A 585 2.76 -25.30 -52.45
CA HIS A 585 1.84 -25.85 -53.45
C HIS A 585 2.43 -25.60 -54.84
N THR A 586 3.16 -26.57 -55.37
CA THR A 586 2.79 -27.45 -56.50
C THR A 586 3.87 -28.51 -56.63
#